data_AF-A0A6M3L438-F1
#
_entry.id   AF-A0A6M3L438-F1
#
_cell.length_a   1.000
_cell.length_b   1.000
_cell.length_c   1.000
_cell.angle_alpha   90.00
_cell.angle_beta   90.00
_cell.angle_gamma   90.00
#
_symmetry.space_group_name_H-M   'P 1'
#
loop_
_entity.id
_entity.type
_entity.pdbx_description
1 polymer ?
#
loop_
_entity_poly.entity_id
_entity_poly.type
_entity_poly.pdbx_seq_one_letter_code
_entity_poly.pdbx_strand_id
1 'polypeptide(L)'
;MIDAIIGRGLMMAASDIKEDILRNCPVDTGFTRTTVDVYAEGNTIIIKAGGAIEYIEFGTPPHVIIPKDKKALYWKGAEHPVKKVMHPGTRANPVIRNAIHRGVLDYIPKRIKQAFKESGMAM
;
A
#
# COMPACT_ATOMS: atom_id res chain seq x y z
N MET A 1 -17.76 -23.49 -13.23
CA MET A 1 -17.46 -22.76 -14.49
C MET A 1 -17.48 -21.25 -14.26
N ILE A 2 -18.59 -20.71 -13.74
CA ILE A 2 -18.72 -19.28 -13.38
C ILE A 2 -17.71 -18.85 -12.30
N ASP A 3 -17.54 -19.65 -11.24
CA ASP A 3 -16.59 -19.31 -10.15
C ASP A 3 -15.15 -19.16 -10.62
N ALA A 4 -14.75 -19.96 -11.62
CA ALA A 4 -13.41 -19.87 -12.20
C ALA A 4 -13.24 -18.58 -13.03
N ILE A 5 -14.30 -18.10 -13.68
CA ILE A 5 -14.32 -16.83 -14.43
C ILE A 5 -14.27 -15.65 -13.45
N ILE A 6 -15.06 -15.70 -12.38
CA ILE A 6 -15.04 -14.70 -11.30
C ILE A 6 -13.66 -14.67 -10.66
N GLY A 7 -13.10 -15.84 -10.30
CA GLY A 7 -11.76 -15.95 -9.73
C GLY A 7 -10.68 -15.36 -10.63
N ARG A 8 -10.75 -15.59 -11.95
CA ARG A 8 -9.85 -14.94 -12.91
C ARG A 8 -10.02 -13.41 -12.92
N GLY A 9 -11.26 -12.92 -12.94
CA GLY A 9 -11.56 -11.49 -12.85
C GLY A 9 -10.98 -10.85 -11.58
N LEU A 10 -11.12 -11.53 -10.44
CA LEU A 10 -10.57 -11.07 -9.16
C LEU A 10 -9.05 -11.12 -9.13
N MET A 11 -8.41 -12.13 -9.73
CA MET A 11 -6.94 -12.16 -9.86
C MET A 11 -6.41 -10.98 -10.69
N MET A 12 -7.09 -10.63 -11.78
CA MET A 12 -6.73 -9.44 -12.57
C MET A 12 -6.94 -8.15 -11.77
N ALA A 13 -8.05 -8.03 -11.05
CA ALA A 13 -8.33 -6.87 -10.20
C ALA A 13 -7.32 -6.76 -9.05
N ALA A 14 -6.94 -7.88 -8.43
CA ALA A 14 -5.89 -7.95 -7.41
C ALA A 14 -4.54 -7.42 -7.95
N SER A 15 -4.19 -7.78 -9.19
CA SER A 15 -3.00 -7.25 -9.85
C SER A 15 -3.07 -5.73 -10.07
N ASP A 16 -4.22 -5.20 -10.51
CA ASP A 16 -4.41 -3.75 -10.66
C ASP A 16 -4.32 -3.02 -9.32
N ILE A 17 -4.92 -3.57 -8.26
CA ILE A 17 -4.85 -3.03 -6.89
C ILE A 17 -3.39 -3.03 -6.42
N LYS A 18 -2.63 -4.10 -6.68
CA LYS A 18 -1.20 -4.17 -6.35
C LYS A 18 -0.43 -3.05 -7.02
N GLU A 19 -0.59 -2.92 -8.34
CA GLU A 19 0.10 -1.90 -9.12
C GLU A 19 -0.26 -0.48 -8.67
N ASP A 20 -1.51 -0.25 -8.31
CA ASP A 20 -1.97 1.04 -7.80
C ASP A 20 -1.37 1.37 -6.41
N ILE A 21 -1.31 0.40 -5.50
CA ILE A 21 -0.60 0.56 -4.21
C ILE A 21 0.88 0.87 -4.47
N LEU A 22 1.55 0.09 -5.33
CA LEU A 22 2.97 0.23 -5.60
C LEU A 22 3.32 1.56 -6.28
N ARG A 23 2.43 2.06 -7.15
CA ARG A 23 2.59 3.34 -7.85
C ARG A 23 2.51 4.54 -6.92
N ASN A 24 1.62 4.49 -5.93
CA ASN A 24 1.37 5.59 -5.00
C ASN A 24 2.20 5.49 -3.70
N CYS A 25 2.85 4.35 -3.46
CA CYS A 25 3.73 4.14 -2.32
C CYS A 25 5.03 4.95 -2.48
N PRO A 26 5.42 5.77 -1.49
CA PRO A 26 6.68 6.50 -1.53
C PRO A 26 7.88 5.55 -1.58
N VAL A 27 8.93 5.96 -2.28
CA VAL A 27 10.14 5.17 -2.48
C VAL A 27 11.34 5.95 -1.97
N ASP A 28 12.03 5.36 -0.99
CA ASP A 28 13.38 5.71 -0.61
C ASP A 28 14.32 4.57 -1.02
N THR A 29 14.35 3.48 -0.25
CA THR A 29 15.08 2.23 -0.60
C THR A 29 14.25 1.21 -1.37
N GLY A 30 12.93 1.38 -1.43
CA GLY A 30 11.99 0.44 -2.05
C GLY A 30 11.59 -0.77 -1.20
N PHE A 31 12.16 -0.97 -0.01
CA PHE A 31 11.87 -2.12 0.86
C PHE A 31 10.37 -2.30 1.15
N THR A 32 9.63 -1.21 1.42
CA THR A 32 8.19 -1.35 1.73
C THR A 32 7.42 -1.92 0.53
N ARG A 33 7.76 -1.51 -0.69
CA ARG A 33 7.12 -2.02 -1.92
C ARG A 33 7.35 -3.52 -2.12
N THR A 34 8.51 -4.06 -1.72
CA THR A 34 8.80 -5.50 -1.85
C THR A 34 8.01 -6.35 -0.86
N THR A 35 7.46 -5.76 0.20
CA THR A 35 6.62 -6.46 1.18
C THR A 35 5.14 -6.49 0.82
N VAL A 36 4.71 -5.74 -0.21
CA VAL A 36 3.32 -5.67 -0.62
C VAL A 36 3.00 -6.83 -1.56
N ASP A 37 2.05 -7.65 -1.16
CA ASP A 37 1.49 -8.69 -2.01
C ASP A 37 -0.04 -8.65 -2.01
N VAL A 38 -0.61 -8.85 -3.19
CA VAL A 38 -2.06 -8.82 -3.40
C VAL A 38 -2.41 -9.95 -4.34
N TYR A 39 -3.34 -10.79 -3.91
CA TYR A 39 -3.76 -11.96 -4.67
C TYR A 39 -5.23 -12.27 -4.35
N ALA A 40 -5.86 -13.08 -5.19
CA ALA A 40 -7.22 -13.55 -4.94
C ALA A 40 -7.20 -15.03 -4.56
N GLU A 41 -7.96 -15.38 -3.53
CA GLU A 41 -8.28 -16.75 -3.13
C GLU A 41 -9.80 -16.93 -3.23
N GLY A 42 -10.24 -17.73 -4.21
CA GLY A 42 -11.65 -17.89 -4.51
C GLY A 42 -12.33 -16.56 -4.87
N ASN A 43 -13.26 -16.11 -4.03
CA ASN A 43 -14.00 -14.86 -4.18
C ASN A 43 -13.45 -13.71 -3.30
N THR A 44 -12.30 -13.91 -2.66
CA THR A 44 -11.72 -12.95 -1.72
C THR A 44 -10.40 -12.41 -2.26
N ILE A 45 -10.24 -11.09 -2.25
CA ILE A 45 -8.93 -10.45 -2.49
C ILE A 45 -8.24 -10.24 -1.15
N ILE A 46 -7.00 -10.72 -1.04
CA ILE A 46 -6.17 -10.61 0.15
C ILE A 46 -5.02 -9.65 -0.16
N ILE A 47 -4.82 -8.67 0.73
CA ILE A 47 -3.72 -7.72 0.69
C ILE A 47 -2.84 -7.98 1.90
N LYS A 48 -1.55 -8.26 1.67
CA LYS A 48 -0.51 -8.37 2.69
C LYS A 48 0.49 -7.25 2.47
N ALA A 49 0.86 -6.56 3.54
CA ALA A 49 1.87 -5.52 3.48
C ALA A 49 2.64 -5.42 4.80
N GLY A 50 3.90 -5.03 4.74
CA GLY A 50 4.76 -4.85 5.90
C GLY A 50 5.66 -3.62 5.76
N GLY A 51 6.83 -3.65 6.41
CA GLY A 51 7.76 -2.53 6.39
C GLY A 51 7.15 -1.28 7.03
N ALA A 52 7.24 -0.14 6.35
CA ALA A 52 6.72 1.13 6.86
C ALA A 52 5.26 1.39 6.47
N ILE A 53 4.54 0.39 5.94
CA ILE A 53 3.20 0.61 5.36
C ILE A 53 2.20 1.16 6.38
N GLU A 54 2.29 0.77 7.64
CA GLU A 54 1.43 1.28 8.71
C GLU A 54 1.61 2.80 8.88
N TYR A 55 2.85 3.27 8.96
CA TYR A 55 3.17 4.68 9.08
C TYR A 55 2.83 5.47 7.81
N ILE A 56 2.91 4.85 6.63
CA ILE A 56 2.49 5.46 5.37
C ILE A 56 0.96 5.62 5.37
N GLU A 57 0.23 4.55 5.67
CA GLU A 57 -1.24 4.51 5.60
C GLU A 57 -1.92 5.44 6.61
N PHE A 58 -1.34 5.57 7.80
CA PHE A 58 -1.95 6.29 8.93
C PHE A 58 -1.18 7.55 9.36
N GLY A 59 0.06 7.72 8.90
CA GLY A 59 0.93 8.79 9.39
C GLY A 59 1.51 8.48 10.77
N THR A 60 2.20 9.47 11.34
CA THR A 60 2.69 9.43 12.72
C THR A 60 2.33 10.73 13.44
N PRO A 61 1.98 10.67 14.73
CA PRO A 61 1.71 11.88 15.52
C PRO A 61 3.01 12.68 15.79
N PRO A 62 2.89 13.95 16.19
CA PRO A 62 4.02 14.70 16.72
C PRO A 62 4.70 13.95 17.87
N HIS A 63 6.03 13.89 17.85
CA HIS A 63 6.80 13.16 18.85
C HIS A 63 8.19 13.73 19.06
N VAL A 64 8.76 13.43 20.23
CA VAL A 64 10.12 13.84 20.57
C VAL A 64 11.08 12.71 20.22
N ILE A 65 12.11 13.03 19.45
CA ILE A 65 13.22 12.12 19.16
C ILE A 65 14.35 12.46 20.15
N ILE A 66 14.80 11.47 20.90
CA ILE A 66 15.91 11.58 21.87
C ILE A 66 16.98 10.53 21.59
N PRO A 67 18.26 10.83 21.86
CA PRO A 67 19.32 9.83 21.74
C PRO A 67 19.16 8.79 22.86
N LYS A 68 19.21 7.51 22.51
CA LYS A 68 19.08 6.42 23.49
C LYS A 68 20.37 6.20 24.30
N ASP A 69 21.47 5.95 23.60
CA ASP A 69 22.77 5.61 24.22
C ASP A 69 23.83 6.70 24.02
N LYS A 70 23.55 7.71 23.19
CA LYS A 70 24.45 8.82 22.88
C LYS A 70 24.04 10.08 23.64
N LYS A 71 24.95 11.05 23.74
CA LYS A 71 24.70 12.32 24.46
C LYS A 71 23.92 13.35 23.63
N ALA A 72 23.89 13.21 22.31
CA ALA A 72 23.22 14.14 21.40
C ALA A 72 22.87 13.46 20.06
N LEU A 73 21.93 14.08 19.33
CA LEU A 73 21.57 13.80 17.94
C LEU A 73 22.33 14.77 17.03
N TYR A 74 22.75 14.30 15.86
CA TYR A 74 23.40 15.12 14.84
C TYR A 74 23.15 14.54 13.45
N TRP A 75 23.01 15.40 12.45
CA TRP A 75 22.87 15.03 11.03
C TRP A 75 23.56 16.10 10.16
N LYS A 76 23.84 15.75 8.90
CA LYS A 76 24.46 16.69 7.95
C LYS A 76 23.55 17.91 7.76
N GLY A 77 24.08 19.10 8.04
CA GLY A 77 23.34 20.36 7.97
C GLY A 77 22.66 20.78 9.28
N ALA A 78 22.79 20.00 10.37
CA ALA A 78 22.45 20.51 11.70
C ALA A 78 23.45 21.60 12.11
N GLU A 79 22.97 22.69 12.70
CA GLU A 79 23.83 23.79 13.18
C GLU A 79 24.83 23.33 14.25
N HIS A 80 24.37 22.51 15.18
CA HIS A 80 25.18 21.85 16.20
C HIS A 80 24.44 20.60 16.73
N PRO A 81 25.11 19.70 17.46
CA PRO A 81 24.43 18.57 18.10
C PRO A 81 23.32 19.03 19.06
N VAL A 82 22.18 18.33 19.07
CA VAL A 82 21.01 18.67 19.89
C VAL A 82 20.61 17.53 20.82
N LYS A 83 20.07 17.84 22.00
CA LYS A 83 19.63 16.81 22.96
C LYS A 83 18.32 16.14 22.56
N LYS A 84 17.48 16.81 21.78
CA LYS A 84 16.19 16.30 21.31
C LYS A 84 15.75 17.02 20.04
N VAL A 85 14.91 16.36 19.25
CA VAL A 85 14.20 16.96 18.11
C VAL A 85 12.70 16.86 18.36
N MET A 86 11.98 17.97 18.19
CA MET A 86 10.51 17.98 18.21
C MET A 86 10.02 17.70 16.79
N HIS A 87 9.74 16.43 16.49
CA HIS A 87 9.25 16.05 15.16
C HIS A 87 7.74 16.34 15.08
N PRO A 88 7.26 17.06 14.05
CA PRO A 88 5.84 17.41 13.91
C PRO A 88 4.94 16.21 13.58
N GLY A 89 5.54 15.04 13.35
CA GLY A 89 4.86 13.85 12.83
C GLY A 89 4.84 13.84 11.31
N THR A 90 4.25 12.79 10.75
CA THR A 90 4.13 12.59 9.31
C THR A 90 2.67 12.48 8.95
N ARG A 91 2.23 13.19 7.90
CA ARG A 91 0.84 13.08 7.40
C ARG A 91 0.63 11.71 6.75
N ALA A 92 -0.59 11.18 6.88
CA ALA A 92 -0.99 9.95 6.23
C ALA A 92 -0.99 10.08 4.69
N ASN A 93 -0.51 9.03 4.02
CA ASN A 93 -0.68 8.77 2.60
C ASN A 93 -1.39 7.41 2.44
N PRO A 94 -2.73 7.39 2.40
CA PRO A 94 -3.53 6.16 2.52
C PRO A 94 -3.57 5.35 1.22
N VAL A 95 -2.43 4.77 0.83
CA VAL A 95 -2.26 4.04 -0.44
C VAL A 95 -3.11 2.77 -0.53
N ILE A 96 -3.30 2.04 0.58
CA ILE A 96 -4.11 0.82 0.61
C ILE A 96 -5.58 1.17 0.52
N ARG A 97 -6.09 2.05 1.40
CA ARG A 97 -7.53 2.41 1.39
C ARG A 97 -7.95 3.04 0.06
N ASN A 98 -7.10 3.88 -0.53
CA ASN A 98 -7.38 4.47 -1.83
C ASN A 98 -7.44 3.41 -2.95
N ALA A 99 -6.51 2.45 -2.96
CA ALA A 99 -6.52 1.37 -3.94
C ALA A 99 -7.70 0.42 -3.76
N ILE A 100 -8.10 0.11 -2.53
CA ILE A 100 -9.32 -0.66 -2.25
C ILE A 100 -10.55 0.08 -2.77
N HIS A 101 -10.66 1.39 -2.50
CA HIS A 101 -11.80 2.18 -2.95
C HIS A 101 -11.93 2.16 -4.48
N ARG A 102 -10.83 2.38 -5.21
CA ARG A 102 -10.80 2.22 -6.68
C ARG A 102 -11.03 0.78 -7.12
N GLY A 103 -10.52 -0.19 -6.37
CA GLY A 103 -10.72 -1.61 -6.62
C GLY A 103 -12.19 -2.00 -6.64
N VAL A 104 -12.94 -1.55 -5.63
CA VAL A 104 -14.38 -1.82 -5.48
C VAL A 104 -15.20 -1.12 -6.57
N LEU A 105 -14.90 0.15 -6.85
CA LEU A 105 -15.70 0.95 -7.79
C LEU A 105 -15.38 0.64 -9.25
N ASP A 106 -14.12 0.40 -9.58
CA ASP A 106 -13.64 0.37 -10.96
C ASP A 106 -13.04 -0.98 -11.34
N TYR A 107 -12.01 -1.45 -10.63
CA TYR A 107 -11.19 -2.57 -11.09
C TYR A 107 -11.97 -3.89 -11.07
N ILE A 108 -12.66 -4.20 -9.97
CA ILE A 108 -13.41 -5.47 -9.83
C ILE A 108 -14.52 -5.58 -10.89
N PRO A 109 -15.45 -4.61 -11.04
CA PRO A 109 -16.50 -4.71 -12.06
C PRO A 109 -15.93 -4.81 -13.47
N LYS A 110 -14.91 -3.99 -13.78
CA LYS A 110 -14.25 -3.98 -15.09
C LYS A 110 -13.61 -5.33 -15.41
N ARG A 111 -12.87 -5.92 -14.47
CA ARG A 111 -12.14 -7.17 -14.69
C ARG A 111 -13.05 -8.39 -14.68
N ILE A 112 -14.13 -8.39 -13.89
CA ILE A 112 -15.16 -9.41 -13.98
C ILE A 112 -15.82 -9.37 -15.37
N LYS A 113 -16.29 -8.20 -15.82
CA LYS A 113 -16.89 -8.05 -17.17
C LYS A 113 -15.92 -8.50 -18.28
N GLN A 114 -14.64 -8.16 -18.14
CA GLN A 114 -13.60 -8.62 -19.06
C GLN A 114 -13.47 -10.14 -19.06
N ALA A 115 -13.39 -10.78 -17.88
CA ALA A 115 -13.25 -12.23 -17.77
C ALA A 115 -14.45 -12.98 -18.39
N PHE A 116 -15.67 -12.49 -18.21
CA PHE A 116 -16.87 -13.06 -18.85
C PHE A 116 -16.87 -12.91 -20.38
N LYS A 117 -16.37 -11.78 -20.89
CA LYS A 117 -16.22 -11.56 -22.33
C LYS A 117 -15.19 -12.53 -22.92
N GLU A 118 -14.06 -12.71 -22.24
CA GLU A 118 -12.98 -13.61 -22.68
C GLU A 118 -13.35 -15.09 -22.60
N SER A 119 -14.29 -15.47 -21.71
CA SER A 119 -14.76 -16.85 -21.60
C SER A 119 -15.83 -17.24 -22.63
N GLY A 120 -16.27 -16.31 -23.49
CA GLY A 120 -17.34 -16.54 -24.46
C GLY A 120 -18.73 -16.71 -23.83
N MET A 121 -18.88 -16.36 -22.54
CA MET A 121 -20.17 -16.40 -21.81
C MET A 121 -20.89 -15.04 -21.77
N ALA A 122 -20.31 -14.01 -22.39
CA ALA A 122 -21.00 -12.74 -22.57
C ALA A 122 -22.02 -12.85 -23.71
N MET A 123 -23.31 -12.73 -23.39
CA MET A 123 -24.32 -12.27 -24.36
C MET A 123 -24.12 -10.79 -24.68
#